data_AF-A0A944JL70-F1
#
_entry.id   AF-A0A944JL70-F1
#
_cell.length_a   1.000
_cell.length_b   1.000
_cell.length_c   1.000
_cell.angle_alpha   90.00
_cell.angle_beta   90.00
_cell.angle_gamma   90.00
#
_symmetry.space_group_name_H-M   'P 1'
#
loop_
_entity.id
_entity.type
_entity.pdbx_description
1 polymer ?
#
loop_
_entity_poly.entity_id
_entity_poly.type
_entity_poly.pdbx_seq_one_letter_code
_entity_poly.pdbx_strand_id
1 'polypeptide(L)'
;MAVRVRRLCPGFWATPTATLSTVRSTVSVPTGAATSRTYMRASDGTVLVSDSATTTVHGQRATHGGTPGVTASQTTYAYDHTGRLTQVQDTNTSAVCTTRSYTFDNPHTGQATTRYGWVGGKQRSSETLTGLTLMGMRLYDPAAGRFLSVDPIRGGNANAYDYIQADPLNQYDPDGKICWSCGFKAVGRASWKYKWDIALTAANFIPVAAPAVWAYRAYRIVKVARVARGMGGGIRASRATSWPAGRALVGRGSRSFGQGLGRISRNGLRQWRRPQMKADGFRKPNFQYRSSAKVKWKNNYHVYHRRWW
;
A
#
# COMPACT_ATOMS: atom_id res chain seq x y z
N MET A 1 -13.26 -31.88 -76.86
CA MET A 1 -14.27 -32.94 -76.58
C MET A 1 -13.96 -33.54 -75.22
N ALA A 2 -14.98 -33.68 -74.36
CA ALA A 2 -14.93 -34.44 -73.11
C ALA A 2 -14.49 -35.90 -73.37
N VAL A 3 -13.93 -36.61 -72.39
CA VAL A 3 -14.70 -37.62 -71.63
C VAL A 3 -14.09 -37.85 -70.24
N ARG A 4 -15.00 -38.09 -69.29
CA ARG A 4 -14.89 -38.29 -67.83
C ARG A 4 -14.86 -39.80 -67.51
N VAL A 5 -14.58 -40.15 -66.23
CA VAL A 5 -14.95 -41.38 -65.42
C VAL A 5 -13.68 -42.07 -64.87
N ARG A 6 -13.27 -41.92 -63.59
CA ARG A 6 -13.74 -42.39 -62.24
C ARG A 6 -13.29 -43.82 -61.81
N ARG A 7 -12.52 -43.87 -60.68
CA ARG A 7 -12.47 -44.84 -59.54
C ARG A 7 -11.96 -46.29 -59.81
N LEU A 8 -11.21 -47.05 -58.97
CA LEU A 8 -10.79 -47.08 -57.55
C LEU A 8 -9.59 -48.09 -57.35
N CYS A 9 -8.61 -47.75 -56.49
CA CYS A 9 -7.61 -48.49 -55.62
C CYS A 9 -7.09 -49.94 -55.93
N PRO A 10 -5.87 -50.40 -55.49
CA PRO A 10 -5.20 -50.10 -54.19
C PRO A 10 -3.64 -50.04 -54.15
N GLY A 11 -3.09 -49.56 -53.01
CA GLY A 11 -1.81 -50.04 -52.46
C GLY A 11 -0.59 -49.12 -52.56
N PHE A 12 -0.41 -48.21 -51.60
CA PHE A 12 0.90 -47.95 -50.96
C PHE A 12 0.69 -47.09 -49.71
N TRP A 13 0.70 -47.72 -48.53
CA TRP A 13 0.88 -47.00 -47.27
C TRP A 13 2.38 -46.97 -46.97
N ALA A 14 3.01 -45.81 -47.10
CA ALA A 14 4.17 -45.43 -46.30
C ALA A 14 4.51 -43.95 -46.54
N THR A 15 4.06 -43.06 -45.66
CA THR A 15 4.89 -41.92 -45.27
C THR A 15 5.02 -41.98 -43.75
N PRO A 16 6.21 -42.28 -43.20
CA PRO A 16 6.41 -42.21 -41.77
C PRO A 16 6.36 -40.73 -41.38
N THR A 17 5.36 -40.36 -40.58
CA THR A 17 5.41 -39.16 -39.75
C THR A 17 6.66 -39.28 -38.89
N ALA A 18 7.73 -38.56 -39.24
CA ALA A 18 8.91 -38.46 -38.39
C ALA A 18 8.50 -37.77 -37.09
N THR A 19 8.18 -38.55 -36.06
CA THR A 19 8.04 -38.08 -34.69
C THR A 19 9.39 -37.50 -34.28
N LEU A 20 9.48 -36.16 -34.23
CA LEU A 20 10.61 -35.45 -33.63
C LEU A 20 10.71 -35.85 -32.15
N SER A 21 11.45 -36.91 -31.84
CA SER A 21 11.84 -37.21 -30.48
C SER A 21 12.86 -36.16 -30.04
N THR A 22 12.66 -35.56 -28.86
CA THR A 22 13.52 -34.51 -28.31
C THR A 22 14.11 -34.99 -26.99
N VAL A 23 15.44 -34.94 -26.87
CA VAL A 23 16.16 -35.27 -25.63
C VAL A 23 16.41 -33.98 -24.85
N ARG A 24 16.08 -33.97 -23.55
CA ARG A 24 16.35 -32.85 -22.65
C ARG A 24 17.50 -33.20 -21.71
N SER A 25 18.54 -32.37 -21.70
CA SER A 25 19.59 -32.37 -20.68
C SER A 25 19.42 -31.15 -19.76
N THR A 26 19.72 -31.29 -18.47
CA THR A 26 19.64 -30.21 -17.48
C THR A 26 20.79 -30.31 -16.49
N VAL A 27 21.53 -29.22 -16.30
CA VAL A 27 22.57 -29.10 -15.27
C VAL A 27 22.02 -28.26 -14.13
N SER A 28 22.23 -28.67 -12.89
CA SER A 28 21.77 -27.98 -11.69
C SER A 28 22.89 -27.74 -10.69
N VAL A 29 22.77 -26.68 -9.90
CA VAL A 29 23.59 -26.47 -8.71
C VAL A 29 23.17 -27.40 -7.56
N PRO A 30 23.99 -27.59 -6.51
CA PRO A 30 23.66 -28.44 -5.36
C PRO A 30 22.34 -28.10 -4.64
N THR A 31 21.85 -26.86 -4.79
CA THR A 31 20.54 -26.42 -4.26
C THR A 31 19.35 -26.86 -5.13
N GLY A 32 19.60 -27.60 -6.22
CA GLY A 32 18.58 -28.15 -7.11
C GLY A 32 18.12 -27.19 -8.23
N ALA A 33 18.57 -25.93 -8.22
CA ALA A 33 18.22 -24.97 -9.27
C ALA A 33 18.97 -25.30 -10.58
N ALA A 34 18.22 -25.39 -11.69
CA ALA A 34 18.80 -25.63 -13.01
C ALA A 34 19.59 -24.41 -13.51
N THR A 35 20.86 -24.62 -13.86
CA THR A 35 21.80 -23.61 -14.40
C THR A 35 21.87 -23.66 -15.92
N SER A 36 21.55 -24.80 -16.54
CA SER A 36 21.42 -24.91 -17.99
C SER A 36 20.42 -25.98 -18.41
N ARG A 37 19.83 -25.81 -19.60
CA ARG A 37 18.91 -26.72 -20.26
C ARG A 37 19.25 -26.80 -21.73
N THR A 38 19.33 -28.01 -22.27
CA THR A 38 19.57 -28.23 -23.70
C THR A 38 18.56 -29.22 -24.25
N TYR A 39 17.93 -28.87 -25.36
CA TYR A 39 17.00 -29.70 -26.12
C TYR A 39 17.68 -30.10 -27.43
N MET A 40 17.81 -31.40 -27.66
CA MET A 40 18.42 -31.96 -28.85
C MET A 40 17.41 -32.80 -29.61
N ARG A 41 17.46 -32.77 -30.94
CA ARG A 41 16.71 -33.71 -31.77
C ARG A 41 17.34 -35.10 -31.64
N ALA A 42 16.54 -36.09 -31.25
CA ALA A 42 17.04 -37.44 -30.98
C ALA A 42 17.57 -38.16 -32.23
N SER A 43 17.13 -37.76 -33.44
CA SER A 43 17.50 -38.43 -34.68
C SER A 43 18.93 -38.12 -35.14
N ASP A 44 19.43 -36.92 -34.86
CA ASP A 44 20.72 -36.43 -35.39
C ASP A 44 21.59 -35.74 -34.32
N GLY A 45 21.11 -35.63 -33.07
CA GLY A 45 21.83 -34.98 -31.98
C GLY A 45 21.91 -33.45 -32.10
N THR A 46 21.23 -32.84 -33.08
CA THR A 46 21.28 -31.39 -33.30
C THR A 46 20.67 -30.65 -32.11
N VAL A 47 21.40 -29.70 -31.53
CA VAL A 47 20.87 -28.80 -30.50
C VAL A 47 19.82 -27.89 -31.14
N LEU A 48 18.57 -28.05 -30.71
CA LEU A 48 17.45 -27.23 -31.14
C LEU A 48 17.40 -25.94 -30.33
N VAL A 49 17.58 -26.06 -29.02
CA VAL A 49 17.53 -24.94 -28.07
C VAL A 49 18.50 -25.25 -26.93
N SER A 50 19.32 -24.28 -26.57
CA SER A 50 20.10 -24.30 -25.33
C SER A 50 19.82 -23.02 -24.56
N ASP A 51 19.75 -23.13 -23.25
CA ASP A 51 19.58 -22.01 -22.33
C ASP A 51 20.48 -22.24 -21.11
N SER A 52 21.15 -21.20 -20.67
CA SER A 52 22.07 -21.24 -19.53
C SER A 52 22.03 -19.91 -18.81
N ALA A 53 22.06 -19.96 -17.48
CA ALA A 53 22.09 -18.76 -16.65
C ALA A 53 22.90 -19.04 -15.40
N THR A 54 23.81 -18.13 -15.05
CA THR A 54 24.50 -18.15 -13.75
C THR A 54 23.91 -17.07 -12.86
N THR A 55 23.99 -17.28 -11.54
CA THR A 55 23.55 -16.29 -10.56
C THR A 55 24.67 -15.92 -9.60
N THR A 56 24.63 -14.69 -9.09
CA THR A 56 25.50 -14.21 -8.02
C THR A 56 25.15 -14.89 -6.71
N VAL A 57 26.00 -14.72 -5.69
CA VAL A 57 25.74 -15.16 -4.31
C VAL A 57 24.47 -14.52 -3.71
N HIS A 58 24.01 -13.40 -4.29
CA HIS A 58 22.78 -12.71 -3.91
C HIS A 58 21.56 -13.16 -4.74
N GLY A 59 21.69 -14.20 -5.56
CA GLY A 59 20.59 -14.75 -6.37
C GLY A 59 20.22 -13.95 -7.62
N GLN A 60 21.04 -12.96 -8.00
CA GLN A 60 20.82 -12.14 -9.20
C GLN A 60 21.42 -12.84 -10.43
N ARG A 61 20.85 -12.68 -11.63
CA ARG A 61 21.46 -13.26 -12.86
C ARG A 61 22.78 -12.57 -13.16
N ALA A 62 23.89 -13.31 -13.22
CA ALA A 62 25.21 -12.77 -13.57
C ALA A 62 25.50 -12.89 -15.06
N THR A 63 25.20 -14.06 -15.64
CA THR A 63 25.29 -14.30 -17.08
C THR A 63 24.07 -15.07 -17.55
N HIS A 64 23.73 -14.87 -18.82
CA HIS A 64 22.72 -15.63 -19.53
C HIS A 64 23.23 -15.94 -20.93
N GLY A 65 23.16 -17.21 -21.33
CA GLY A 65 23.57 -17.66 -22.65
C GLY A 65 22.47 -18.54 -23.20
N GLY A 66 21.95 -18.22 -24.38
CA GLY A 66 20.86 -18.99 -24.96
C GLY A 66 20.86 -18.97 -26.48
N THR A 67 20.22 -19.99 -27.04
CA THR A 67 20.03 -20.16 -28.48
C THR A 67 18.54 -20.29 -28.77
N PRO A 68 17.84 -19.19 -29.10
CA PRO A 68 16.54 -19.29 -29.76
C PRO A 68 16.81 -19.63 -31.24
N GLY A 69 16.79 -20.92 -31.58
CA GLY A 69 16.73 -21.39 -32.97
C GLY A 69 17.79 -20.81 -33.92
N VAL A 70 19.09 -21.04 -33.63
CA VAL A 70 20.29 -20.86 -34.51
C VAL A 70 21.28 -19.74 -34.12
N THR A 71 21.02 -18.88 -33.12
CA THR A 71 21.98 -17.80 -32.76
C THR A 71 22.32 -17.79 -31.27
N ALA A 72 23.54 -18.22 -30.91
CA ALA A 72 24.05 -18.15 -29.53
C ALA A 72 24.32 -16.69 -29.13
N SER A 73 23.52 -16.16 -28.19
CA SER A 73 23.73 -14.82 -27.63
C SER A 73 24.17 -14.94 -26.17
N GLN A 74 25.19 -14.18 -25.78
CA GLN A 74 25.67 -14.10 -24.40
C GLN A 74 25.38 -12.73 -23.82
N THR A 75 24.64 -12.71 -22.72
CA THR A 75 24.32 -11.52 -21.94
C THR A 75 25.04 -11.55 -20.61
N THR A 76 25.77 -10.48 -20.28
CA THR A 76 26.34 -10.26 -18.94
C THR A 76 25.59 -9.15 -18.23
N TYR A 77 25.38 -9.30 -16.92
CA TYR A 77 24.67 -8.33 -16.08
C TYR A 77 25.60 -7.83 -14.98
N ALA A 78 25.67 -6.52 -14.79
CA ALA A 78 26.38 -5.90 -13.68
C ALA A 78 25.40 -5.21 -12.72
N TYR A 79 25.74 -5.25 -11.44
CA TYR A 79 24.94 -4.65 -10.37
C TYR A 79 25.82 -3.75 -9.49
N ASP A 80 25.20 -2.76 -8.84
CA ASP A 80 25.87 -2.00 -7.79
C ASP A 80 25.88 -2.73 -6.43
N HIS A 81 26.56 -2.16 -5.45
CA HIS A 81 26.65 -2.70 -4.09
C HIS A 81 25.29 -2.84 -3.38
N THR A 82 24.26 -2.13 -3.84
CA THR A 82 22.88 -2.23 -3.32
C THR A 82 22.02 -3.24 -4.09
N GLY A 83 22.61 -3.90 -5.09
CA GLY A 83 21.97 -4.95 -5.89
C GLY A 83 21.12 -4.45 -7.06
N ARG A 84 21.25 -3.18 -7.46
CA ARG A 84 20.53 -2.59 -8.61
C ARG A 84 21.29 -2.88 -9.90
N LEU A 85 20.57 -3.20 -10.98
CA LEU A 85 21.16 -3.45 -12.30
C LEU A 85 21.75 -2.15 -12.86
N THR A 86 23.04 -2.16 -13.19
CA THR A 86 23.76 -0.98 -13.70
C THR A 86 24.19 -1.13 -15.15
N GLN A 87 24.38 -2.36 -15.63
CA GLN A 87 24.82 -2.61 -16.99
C GLN A 87 24.32 -3.96 -17.49
N VAL A 88 23.98 -4.02 -18.77
CA VAL A 88 23.73 -5.24 -19.53
C VAL A 88 24.57 -5.19 -20.79
N GLN A 89 25.42 -6.19 -21.02
CA GLN A 89 26.14 -6.33 -22.29
C GLN A 89 25.60 -7.55 -23.03
N ASP A 90 25.08 -7.34 -24.23
CA ASP A 90 24.58 -8.38 -25.11
C ASP A 90 25.59 -8.59 -26.25
N THR A 91 26.19 -9.77 -26.30
CA THR A 91 27.09 -10.19 -27.37
C THR A 91 26.34 -11.15 -28.27
N ASN A 92 26.13 -10.75 -29.54
CA ASN A 92 25.53 -11.63 -30.53
C ASN A 92 26.57 -12.59 -31.14
N THR A 93 26.13 -13.51 -32.00
CA THR A 93 27.02 -14.48 -32.66
C THR A 93 28.08 -13.87 -33.57
N SER A 94 27.85 -12.65 -34.06
CA SER A 94 28.81 -11.92 -34.89
C SER A 94 29.85 -11.17 -34.05
N ALA A 95 29.93 -11.49 -32.75
CA ALA A 95 30.75 -10.82 -31.76
C ALA A 95 30.47 -9.30 -31.62
N VAL A 96 29.30 -8.84 -32.07
CA VAL A 96 28.86 -7.46 -31.85
C VAL A 96 28.35 -7.35 -30.42
N CYS A 97 29.03 -6.53 -29.63
CA CYS A 97 28.67 -6.22 -28.26
C CYS A 97 27.81 -4.96 -28.22
N THR A 98 26.59 -5.08 -27.70
CA THR A 98 25.71 -3.95 -27.39
C THR A 98 25.69 -3.75 -25.88
N THR A 99 26.07 -2.56 -25.41
CA THR A 99 26.06 -2.24 -23.98
C THR A 99 24.89 -1.31 -23.66
N ARG A 100 24.07 -1.72 -22.69
CA ARG A 100 22.98 -0.94 -22.11
C ARG A 100 23.37 -0.57 -20.69
N SER A 101 23.48 0.73 -20.43
CA SER A 101 23.82 1.26 -19.10
C SER A 101 22.55 1.78 -18.43
N TYR A 102 22.38 1.42 -17.16
CA TYR A 102 21.26 1.81 -16.33
C TYR A 102 21.80 2.65 -15.18
N THR A 103 21.41 3.92 -15.16
CA THR A 103 21.64 4.81 -14.04
C THR A 103 20.30 5.25 -13.49
N PHE A 104 20.35 5.96 -12.37
CA PHE A 104 19.15 6.57 -11.82
C PHE A 104 18.47 7.47 -12.86
N ASP A 105 17.16 7.25 -13.06
CA ASP A 105 16.22 7.99 -13.91
C ASP A 105 16.63 8.35 -15.35
N ASN A 106 17.73 7.79 -15.86
CA ASN A 106 18.23 8.14 -17.18
C ASN A 106 17.65 7.19 -18.25
N PRO A 107 17.08 7.69 -19.35
CA PRO A 107 16.76 6.85 -20.50
C PRO A 107 18.03 6.15 -21.01
N HIS A 108 17.90 4.86 -21.35
CA HIS A 108 19.01 4.10 -21.90
C HIS A 108 19.34 4.59 -23.31
N THR A 109 20.61 4.47 -23.71
CA THR A 109 21.08 4.86 -25.05
C THR A 109 20.25 4.18 -26.14
N GLY A 110 19.58 4.99 -26.97
CA GLY A 110 18.67 4.52 -28.04
C GLY A 110 17.18 4.50 -27.69
N GLN A 111 16.80 4.87 -26.45
CA GLN A 111 15.40 5.02 -26.08
C GLN A 111 14.82 6.31 -26.71
N ALA A 112 13.75 6.17 -27.49
CA ALA A 112 13.04 7.33 -28.04
C ALA A 112 12.53 8.23 -26.91
N THR A 113 12.71 9.54 -27.05
CA THR A 113 12.19 10.53 -26.10
C THR A 113 10.66 10.47 -26.08
N THR A 114 10.08 9.98 -24.98
CA THR A 114 8.65 9.95 -24.78
C THR A 114 8.19 11.19 -24.00
N ARG A 115 6.99 11.67 -24.28
CA ARG A 115 6.32 12.76 -23.52
C ARG A 115 6.40 12.55 -22.01
N TYR A 116 6.19 11.30 -21.64
CA TYR A 116 6.09 10.83 -20.28
C TYR A 116 7.12 9.73 -20.08
N GLY A 117 8.12 10.02 -19.24
CA GLY A 117 9.17 9.07 -18.85
C GLY A 117 8.83 8.34 -17.56
N TRP A 118 9.81 8.20 -16.67
CA TRP A 118 9.72 7.45 -15.42
C TRP A 118 8.53 7.85 -14.51
N VAL A 119 8.19 9.14 -14.44
CA VAL A 119 7.04 9.66 -13.64
C VAL A 119 5.78 9.90 -14.50
N GLY A 120 5.73 9.25 -15.66
CA GLY A 120 4.65 9.40 -16.64
C GLY A 120 3.26 9.04 -16.15
N GLY A 121 3.17 8.05 -15.24
CA GLY A 121 1.90 7.68 -14.59
C GLY A 121 1.30 8.78 -13.71
N LYS A 122 2.07 9.82 -13.38
CA LYS A 122 1.61 11.02 -12.64
C LYS A 122 1.54 12.26 -13.54
N GLN A 123 1.52 12.04 -14.86
CA GLN A 123 1.43 13.07 -15.90
C GLN A 123 2.54 14.12 -15.79
N ARG A 124 3.75 13.71 -15.36
CA ARG A 124 4.91 14.60 -15.31
C ARG A 124 5.68 14.47 -16.62
N SER A 125 5.70 15.57 -17.35
CA SER A 125 6.32 15.64 -18.67
C SER A 125 7.84 15.63 -18.56
N SER A 126 8.47 14.80 -19.38
CA SER A 126 9.91 14.78 -19.66
C SER A 126 10.23 15.39 -21.02
N GLU A 127 9.23 15.96 -21.72
CA GLU A 127 9.37 16.74 -22.95
C GLU A 127 9.99 18.12 -22.66
N THR A 128 11.22 18.14 -22.15
CA THR A 128 12.03 19.37 -22.12
C THR A 128 13.24 19.18 -23.04
N LEU A 129 13.69 20.27 -23.68
CA LEU A 129 14.85 20.28 -24.59
C LEU A 129 16.14 19.72 -23.95
N THR A 130 16.18 19.64 -22.62
CA THR A 130 17.33 19.23 -21.82
C THR A 130 17.12 17.93 -21.06
N GLY A 131 16.01 17.19 -21.27
CA GLY A 131 15.73 15.93 -20.57
C GLY A 131 15.34 16.08 -19.09
N LEU A 132 15.08 17.31 -18.64
CA LEU A 132 14.56 17.61 -17.31
C LEU A 132 13.08 17.20 -17.18
N THR A 133 12.69 16.77 -15.99
CA THR A 133 11.29 16.42 -15.68
C THR A 133 10.60 17.55 -14.94
N LEU A 134 9.40 17.93 -15.40
CA LEU A 134 8.59 18.96 -14.75
C LEU A 134 7.80 18.38 -13.57
N MET A 135 8.35 18.57 -12.35
CA MET A 135 7.81 18.04 -11.11
C MET A 135 7.06 19.12 -10.34
N GLY A 136 5.84 19.42 -10.80
CA GLY A 136 4.95 20.35 -10.12
C GLY A 136 5.53 21.75 -10.12
N MET A 137 6.08 22.18 -8.98
CA MET A 137 6.69 23.50 -8.86
C MET A 137 8.21 23.54 -9.07
N ARG A 138 8.87 22.39 -9.29
CA ARG A 138 10.33 22.31 -9.45
C ARG A 138 10.71 21.54 -10.71
N LEU A 139 11.85 21.93 -11.30
CA LEU A 139 12.52 21.16 -12.36
C LEU A 139 13.42 20.11 -11.70
N TYR A 140 13.26 18.86 -12.13
CA TYR A 140 14.05 17.73 -11.68
C TYR A 140 15.03 17.31 -12.77
N ASP A 141 16.30 17.17 -12.39
CA ASP A 141 17.34 16.63 -13.24
C ASP A 141 17.53 15.14 -12.93
N PRO A 142 17.09 14.22 -13.82
CA PRO A 142 17.27 12.79 -13.61
C PRO A 142 18.75 12.37 -13.66
N ALA A 143 19.61 13.08 -14.40
CA ALA A 143 21.02 12.73 -14.50
C ALA A 143 21.77 13.01 -13.19
N ALA A 144 21.44 14.12 -12.52
CA ALA A 144 22.01 14.47 -11.21
C ALA A 144 21.20 13.94 -10.01
N GLY A 145 20.03 13.34 -10.27
CA GLY A 145 19.11 12.79 -9.27
C GLY A 145 18.58 13.82 -8.26
N ARG A 146 18.38 15.07 -8.68
CA ARG A 146 18.04 16.19 -7.77
C ARG A 146 17.22 17.29 -8.42
N PHE A 147 16.60 18.14 -7.61
CA PHE A 147 15.95 19.36 -8.09
C PHE A 147 16.97 20.45 -8.42
N LEU A 148 16.66 21.29 -9.41
CA LEU A 148 17.47 22.45 -9.79
C LEU A 148 17.14 23.72 -8.98
N SER A 149 16.08 23.69 -8.18
CA SER A 149 15.62 24.81 -7.36
C SER A 149 15.46 24.40 -5.90
N VAL A 150 15.68 25.36 -5.00
CA VAL A 150 15.54 25.19 -3.55
C VAL A 150 14.10 24.82 -3.20
N ASP A 151 13.93 23.86 -2.30
CA ASP A 151 12.63 23.46 -1.75
C ASP A 151 11.91 24.65 -1.10
N PRO A 152 10.71 25.00 -1.56
CA PRO A 152 9.92 26.07 -0.97
C PRO A 152 9.50 25.78 0.47
N ILE A 153 9.56 24.52 0.91
CA ILE A 153 9.33 24.13 2.31
C ILE A 153 10.69 23.89 2.99
N ARG A 154 11.13 24.89 3.76
CA ARG A 154 12.40 24.81 4.50
C ARG A 154 12.38 23.66 5.51
N GLY A 155 13.34 22.74 5.38
CA GLY A 155 13.46 21.55 6.22
C GLY A 155 12.37 20.50 5.96
N GLY A 156 11.74 20.51 4.78
CA GLY A 156 10.82 19.47 4.35
C GLY A 156 11.50 18.14 4.00
N ASN A 157 12.67 18.23 3.35
CA ASN A 157 13.51 17.11 2.91
C ASN A 157 14.88 17.13 3.59
N ALA A 158 15.70 16.10 3.36
CA ALA A 158 17.03 15.97 3.96
C ALA A 158 17.99 17.09 3.49
N ASN A 159 17.83 17.53 2.24
CA ASN A 159 18.49 18.71 1.68
C ASN A 159 17.49 19.54 0.86
N ALA A 160 17.78 20.82 0.65
CA ALA A 160 16.98 21.78 -0.12
C ALA A 160 16.78 21.38 -1.61
N TYR A 161 17.65 20.54 -2.16
CA TYR A 161 17.57 20.08 -3.55
C TYR A 161 17.22 18.60 -3.67
N ASP A 162 17.01 17.93 -2.53
CA ASP A 162 16.85 16.49 -2.46
C ASP A 162 15.52 16.02 -3.04
N TYR A 163 15.56 14.89 -3.72
CA TYR A 163 14.38 14.19 -4.22
C TYR A 163 14.11 13.01 -3.29
N ILE A 164 13.09 13.18 -2.42
CA ILE A 164 12.51 12.07 -1.65
C ILE A 164 13.52 11.33 -0.76
N GLN A 165 14.39 12.06 -0.06
CA GLN A 165 15.36 11.46 0.87
C GLN A 165 16.26 10.40 0.22
N ALA A 166 16.53 10.55 -1.08
CA ALA A 166 17.25 9.58 -1.90
C ALA A 166 16.62 8.16 -1.96
N ASP A 167 15.31 8.01 -1.70
CA ASP A 167 14.55 6.76 -1.89
C ASP A 167 13.40 6.91 -2.93
N PRO A 168 13.75 7.01 -4.22
CA PRO A 168 12.82 7.18 -5.33
C PRO A 168 12.11 5.88 -5.76
N LEU A 169 12.52 4.72 -5.24
CA LEU A 169 11.90 3.44 -5.58
C LEU A 169 10.61 3.23 -4.80
N ASN A 170 10.59 3.62 -3.52
CA ASN A 170 9.46 3.39 -2.63
C ASN A 170 8.50 4.59 -2.54
N GLN A 171 8.91 5.75 -3.06
CA GLN A 171 8.24 7.01 -2.81
C GLN A 171 8.29 7.92 -4.05
N TYR A 172 7.30 8.81 -4.15
CA TYR A 172 7.17 9.76 -5.26
C TYR A 172 6.80 11.15 -4.70
N ASP A 173 7.39 12.23 -5.25
CA ASP A 173 7.04 13.64 -4.99
C ASP A 173 6.55 14.29 -6.29
N PRO A 174 5.29 14.03 -6.71
CA PRO A 174 4.78 14.59 -7.95
C PRO A 174 4.74 16.12 -7.91
N ASP A 175 4.40 16.70 -6.76
CA ASP A 175 4.13 18.14 -6.64
C ASP A 175 5.38 18.98 -6.38
N GLY A 176 6.52 18.33 -6.12
CA GLY A 176 7.78 18.98 -5.81
C GLY A 176 7.72 19.73 -4.48
N LYS A 177 6.97 19.22 -3.50
CA LYS A 177 6.73 19.87 -2.19
C LYS A 177 6.60 18.89 -1.03
N ILE A 178 7.10 17.66 -1.16
CA ILE A 178 6.90 16.70 -0.08
C ILE A 178 7.61 17.21 1.20
N CYS A 179 6.87 17.25 2.31
CA CYS A 179 7.40 17.68 3.61
C CYS A 179 7.11 16.62 4.67
N TRP A 180 8.05 15.69 4.84
CA TRP A 180 7.97 14.64 5.85
C TRP A 180 7.96 15.23 7.27
N SER A 181 8.81 16.24 7.52
CA SER A 181 8.88 16.89 8.82
C SER A 181 7.57 17.60 9.19
N CYS A 182 6.81 18.11 8.21
CA CYS A 182 5.51 18.73 8.43
C CYS A 182 4.48 17.68 8.87
N GLY A 183 4.49 16.51 8.23
CA GLY A 183 3.66 15.35 8.60
C GLY A 183 3.95 14.90 10.03
N PHE A 184 5.23 14.67 10.37
CA PHE A 184 5.62 14.28 11.73
C PHE A 184 5.28 15.36 12.77
N LYS A 185 5.48 16.65 12.46
CA LYS A 185 5.06 17.76 13.34
C LYS A 185 3.54 17.80 13.54
N ALA A 186 2.76 17.54 12.49
CA ALA A 186 1.31 17.48 12.58
C ALA A 186 0.85 16.29 13.45
N VAL A 187 1.46 15.11 13.26
CA VAL A 187 1.23 13.94 14.12
C VAL A 187 1.63 14.24 15.55
N GLY A 188 2.80 14.84 15.81
CA GLY A 188 3.24 15.22 17.14
C GLY A 188 2.27 16.18 17.85
N ARG A 189 1.80 17.22 17.14
CA ARG A 189 0.77 18.15 17.66
C ARG A 189 -0.54 17.43 17.95
N ALA A 190 -0.99 16.53 17.08
CA ALA A 190 -2.19 15.74 17.29
C ALA A 190 -2.03 14.79 18.48
N SER A 191 -0.90 14.09 18.60
CA SER A 191 -0.57 13.20 19.70
C SER A 191 -0.59 13.94 21.04
N TRP A 192 -0.04 15.16 21.10
CA TRP A 192 -0.08 15.98 22.31
C TRP A 192 -1.50 16.42 22.70
N LYS A 193 -2.29 16.81 21.70
CA LYS A 193 -3.70 17.22 21.86
C LYS A 193 -4.57 16.07 22.35
N TYR A 194 -4.35 14.85 21.85
CA TYR A 194 -5.15 13.66 22.14
C TYR A 194 -4.47 12.64 23.05
N LYS A 195 -3.40 13.02 23.78
CA LYS A 195 -2.56 12.12 24.59
C LYS A 195 -3.34 11.19 25.51
N TRP A 196 -4.41 11.67 26.14
CA TRP A 196 -5.23 10.87 27.04
C TRP A 196 -6.09 9.83 26.31
N ASP A 197 -6.63 10.16 25.14
CA ASP A 197 -7.42 9.22 24.34
C ASP A 197 -6.51 8.16 23.72
N ILE A 198 -5.30 8.55 23.30
CA ILE A 198 -4.27 7.63 22.78
C ILE A 198 -3.82 6.67 23.91
N ALA A 199 -3.44 7.20 25.08
CA ALA A 199 -3.02 6.39 26.23
C ALA A 199 -4.10 5.39 26.66
N LEU A 200 -5.36 5.83 26.76
CA LEU A 200 -6.47 4.94 27.08
C LEU A 200 -6.74 3.90 25.97
N THR A 201 -6.46 4.23 24.71
CA THR A 201 -6.62 3.27 23.61
C THR A 201 -5.52 2.21 23.65
N ALA A 202 -4.27 2.62 23.90
CA ALA A 202 -3.16 1.70 24.10
C ALA A 202 -3.40 0.77 25.31
N ALA A 203 -3.80 1.34 26.46
CA ALA A 203 -4.10 0.57 27.67
C ALA A 203 -5.28 -0.41 27.51
N ASN A 204 -6.17 -0.21 26.53
CA ASN A 204 -7.27 -1.13 26.26
C ASN A 204 -6.81 -2.47 25.66
N PHE A 205 -5.62 -2.51 25.06
CA PHE A 205 -5.03 -3.76 24.54
C PHE A 205 -4.35 -4.60 25.62
N ILE A 206 -4.23 -4.07 26.85
CA ILE A 206 -3.73 -4.81 28.00
C ILE A 206 -4.93 -5.49 28.66
N PRO A 207 -5.05 -6.84 28.64
CA PRO A 207 -6.26 -7.53 29.07
C PRO A 207 -6.69 -7.19 30.50
N VAL A 208 -5.72 -7.06 31.42
CA VAL A 208 -5.98 -6.73 32.83
C VAL A 208 -6.39 -5.25 33.04
N ALA A 209 -5.95 -4.34 32.16
CA ALA A 209 -6.27 -2.92 32.27
C ALA A 209 -7.54 -2.53 31.50
N ALA A 210 -7.95 -3.33 30.50
CA ALA A 210 -9.11 -3.03 29.67
C ALA A 210 -10.39 -2.75 30.48
N PRO A 211 -10.76 -3.54 31.53
CA PRO A 211 -11.93 -3.22 32.35
C PRO A 211 -11.83 -1.85 33.05
N ALA A 212 -10.65 -1.51 33.57
CA ALA A 212 -10.39 -0.24 34.22
C ALA A 212 -10.43 0.94 33.22
N VAL A 213 -9.93 0.75 32.01
CA VAL A 213 -10.02 1.72 30.91
C VAL A 213 -11.47 1.99 30.54
N TRP A 214 -12.29 0.95 30.37
CA TRP A 214 -13.73 1.11 30.10
C TRP A 214 -14.45 1.82 31.24
N ALA A 215 -14.14 1.49 32.49
CA ALA A 215 -14.69 2.16 33.67
C ALA A 215 -14.30 3.65 33.70
N TYR A 216 -13.05 3.99 33.42
CA TYR A 216 -12.57 5.37 33.40
C TYR A 216 -13.20 6.18 32.26
N ARG A 217 -13.31 5.61 31.05
CA ARG A 217 -14.00 6.25 29.92
C ARG A 217 -15.47 6.53 30.24
N ALA A 218 -16.15 5.60 30.91
CA ALA A 218 -17.52 5.78 31.38
C ALA A 218 -17.62 6.86 32.48
N TYR A 219 -16.69 6.87 33.43
CA TYR A 219 -16.60 7.87 34.49
C TYR A 219 -16.48 9.29 33.94
N ARG A 220 -15.62 9.53 32.93
CA ARG A 220 -15.48 10.87 32.32
C ARG A 220 -16.80 11.39 31.74
N ILE A 221 -17.57 10.52 31.09
CA ILE A 221 -18.90 10.88 30.55
C ILE A 221 -19.83 11.29 31.69
N VAL A 222 -19.88 10.51 32.78
CA VAL A 222 -20.75 10.82 33.93
C VAL A 222 -20.31 12.10 34.63
N LYS A 223 -19.00 12.31 34.81
CA LYS A 223 -18.44 13.51 35.45
C LYS A 223 -18.87 14.77 34.70
N VAL A 224 -18.70 14.78 33.37
CA VAL A 224 -19.12 15.93 32.54
C VAL A 224 -20.64 16.05 32.52
N ALA A 225 -21.38 14.95 32.39
CA ALA A 225 -22.84 15.00 32.40
C ALA A 225 -23.42 15.58 33.70
N ARG A 226 -22.77 15.38 34.86
CA ARG A 226 -23.20 15.94 36.16
C ARG A 226 -23.08 17.46 36.20
N VAL A 227 -22.00 18.00 35.64
CA VAL A 227 -21.70 19.45 35.68
C VAL A 227 -22.27 20.20 34.48
N ALA A 228 -22.57 19.50 33.38
CA ALA A 228 -23.12 20.10 32.18
C ALA A 228 -24.57 20.57 32.40
N ARG A 229 -24.77 21.90 32.38
CA ARG A 229 -26.08 22.55 32.46
C ARG A 229 -26.75 22.64 31.08
N GLY A 230 -26.94 21.50 30.41
CA GLY A 230 -27.65 21.44 29.11
C GLY A 230 -26.78 21.64 27.85
N MET A 231 -25.45 21.72 27.98
CA MET A 231 -24.54 21.78 26.84
C MET A 231 -24.28 20.37 26.26
N GLY A 232 -24.58 20.14 24.98
CA GLY A 232 -24.17 18.93 24.26
C GLY A 232 -22.87 19.17 23.49
N GLY A 233 -22.04 18.13 23.29
CA GLY A 233 -20.91 18.20 22.34
C GLY A 233 -19.50 18.11 22.88
N GLY A 234 -19.32 18.11 24.21
CA GLY A 234 -17.98 18.05 24.80
C GLY A 234 -17.27 16.69 24.68
N ILE A 235 -18.01 15.59 24.47
CA ILE A 235 -17.44 14.23 24.42
C ILE A 235 -18.02 13.43 23.26
N ARG A 236 -17.11 12.82 22.48
CA ARG A 236 -17.41 11.80 21.47
C ARG A 236 -17.08 10.42 22.04
N ALA A 237 -18.02 9.49 22.05
CA ALA A 237 -17.80 8.14 22.58
C ALA A 237 -18.61 7.08 21.83
N SER A 238 -18.17 5.82 21.85
CA SER A 238 -18.91 4.71 21.25
C SER A 238 -20.14 4.30 22.09
N ARG A 239 -21.00 3.46 21.52
CA ARG A 239 -22.13 2.84 22.22
C ARG A 239 -21.66 1.97 23.39
N ALA A 240 -20.58 1.22 23.20
CA ALA A 240 -19.94 0.42 24.23
C ALA A 240 -19.44 1.26 25.42
N THR A 241 -19.12 2.54 25.22
CA THR A 241 -18.68 3.43 26.33
C THR A 241 -19.86 4.11 27.00
N SER A 242 -20.84 4.54 26.20
CA SER A 242 -21.97 5.32 26.69
C SER A 242 -22.98 4.48 27.47
N TRP A 243 -23.06 3.18 27.17
CA TRP A 243 -23.93 2.25 27.87
C TRP A 243 -23.52 2.00 29.33
N PRO A 244 -22.27 1.63 29.66
CA PRO A 244 -21.83 1.53 31.04
C PRO A 244 -21.86 2.89 31.75
N ALA A 245 -21.56 4.00 31.06
CA ALA A 245 -21.71 5.35 31.62
C ALA A 245 -23.17 5.63 32.04
N GLY A 246 -24.14 5.25 31.20
CA GLY A 246 -25.56 5.39 31.49
C GLY A 246 -26.00 4.59 32.71
N ARG A 247 -25.47 3.38 32.89
CA ARG A 247 -25.74 2.54 34.07
C ARG A 247 -25.09 3.11 35.34
N ALA A 248 -23.85 3.58 35.24
CA ALA A 248 -23.15 4.24 36.34
C ALA A 248 -23.87 5.54 36.78
N LEU A 249 -24.47 6.28 35.85
CA LEU A 249 -25.26 7.48 36.17
C LEU A 249 -26.45 7.18 37.09
N VAL A 250 -27.30 6.23 36.66
CA VAL A 250 -28.58 5.94 37.32
C VAL A 250 -28.40 5.13 38.60
N GLY A 251 -27.25 4.46 38.76
CA GLY A 251 -26.90 3.70 39.94
C GLY A 251 -27.64 2.37 40.07
N ARG A 252 -27.31 1.62 41.13
CA ARG A 252 -27.95 0.34 41.47
C ARG A 252 -29.43 0.55 41.82
N GLY A 253 -30.28 -0.42 41.45
CA GLY A 253 -31.73 -0.33 41.66
C GLY A 253 -32.46 0.61 40.69
N SER A 254 -31.81 1.03 39.60
CA SER A 254 -32.46 1.76 38.51
C SER A 254 -33.52 0.90 37.83
N ARG A 255 -34.68 1.49 37.48
CA ARG A 255 -35.72 0.82 36.69
C ARG A 255 -35.63 1.20 35.21
N SER A 256 -35.98 0.26 34.34
CA SER A 256 -36.09 0.51 32.89
C SER A 256 -37.41 1.23 32.59
N PHE A 257 -37.46 2.01 31.51
CA PHE A 257 -38.69 2.62 31.00
C PHE A 257 -38.70 2.64 29.48
N GLY A 258 -39.86 2.89 28.88
CA GLY A 258 -40.04 2.99 27.43
C GLY A 258 -39.53 1.74 26.71
N GLN A 259 -40.02 0.56 27.09
CA GLN A 259 -39.61 -0.73 26.52
C GLN A 259 -38.08 -0.95 26.51
N GLY A 260 -37.39 -0.49 27.55
CA GLY A 260 -35.94 -0.63 27.69
C GLY A 260 -35.12 0.40 26.92
N LEU A 261 -35.75 1.41 26.31
CA LEU A 261 -35.08 2.53 25.64
C LEU A 261 -34.36 3.49 26.62
N GLY A 262 -34.60 3.37 27.91
CA GLY A 262 -33.82 4.09 28.92
C GLY A 262 -33.93 3.50 30.33
N ARG A 263 -33.16 4.09 31.25
CA ARG A 263 -33.16 3.76 32.68
C ARG A 263 -33.30 5.02 33.53
N ILE A 264 -33.98 4.91 34.67
CA ILE A 264 -34.15 5.98 35.64
C ILE A 264 -33.70 5.50 37.02
N SER A 265 -33.04 6.36 37.79
CA SER A 265 -32.55 6.05 39.14
C SER A 265 -33.70 5.73 40.10
N ARG A 266 -33.41 5.01 41.19
CA ARG A 266 -34.40 4.62 42.21
C ARG A 266 -35.16 5.82 42.79
N ASN A 267 -34.45 6.92 43.05
CA ASN A 267 -35.01 8.19 43.54
C ASN A 267 -35.68 9.03 42.43
N GLY A 268 -35.66 8.58 41.18
CA GLY A 268 -36.29 9.27 40.06
C GLY A 268 -35.59 10.56 39.61
N LEU A 269 -34.43 10.93 40.15
CA LEU A 269 -33.78 12.22 39.88
C LEU A 269 -32.82 12.21 38.69
N ARG A 270 -32.40 11.03 38.22
CA ARG A 270 -31.42 10.86 37.14
C ARG A 270 -31.96 9.88 36.11
N GLN A 271 -31.77 10.22 34.84
CA GLN A 271 -32.26 9.41 33.73
C GLN A 271 -31.17 9.27 32.67
N TRP A 272 -31.08 8.08 32.08
CA TRP A 272 -30.27 7.82 30.91
C TRP A 272 -31.14 7.23 29.80
N ARG A 273 -30.97 7.74 28.57
CA ARG A 273 -31.64 7.23 27.38
C ARG A 273 -30.62 6.64 26.42
N ARG A 274 -30.99 5.52 25.79
CA ARG A 274 -30.20 4.89 24.73
C ARG A 274 -29.98 5.86 23.56
N PRO A 275 -28.94 5.63 22.74
CA PRO A 275 -28.67 6.47 21.59
C PRO A 275 -29.82 6.43 20.59
N GLN A 276 -30.34 7.60 20.25
CA GLN A 276 -31.35 7.76 19.20
C GLN A 276 -30.79 8.69 18.12
N MET A 277 -31.18 8.46 16.86
CA MET A 277 -30.88 9.40 15.78
C MET A 277 -31.50 10.76 16.11
N LYS A 278 -30.73 11.82 15.87
CA LYS A 278 -31.12 13.22 16.04
C LYS A 278 -31.06 13.93 14.70
N ALA A 279 -31.69 15.10 14.61
CA ALA A 279 -31.79 15.88 13.37
C ALA A 279 -30.41 16.23 12.75
N ASP A 280 -29.35 16.29 13.57
CA ASP A 280 -27.99 16.54 13.13
C ASP A 280 -27.26 15.29 12.58
N GLY A 281 -27.97 14.18 12.36
CA GLY A 281 -27.43 12.96 11.74
C GLY A 281 -26.61 12.08 12.69
N PHE A 282 -26.49 12.44 13.97
CA PHE A 282 -25.76 11.66 14.96
C PHE A 282 -26.69 10.88 15.90
N ARG A 283 -26.30 9.65 16.24
CA ARG A 283 -26.91 8.92 17.37
C ARG A 283 -26.37 9.47 18.67
N LYS A 284 -27.25 9.93 19.56
CA LYS A 284 -26.86 10.51 20.84
C LYS A 284 -27.66 9.90 21.98
N PRO A 285 -27.01 9.30 23.00
CA PRO A 285 -27.67 9.02 24.27
C PRO A 285 -27.84 10.33 25.05
N ASN A 286 -28.86 10.35 25.92
CA ASN A 286 -29.14 11.50 26.77
C ASN A 286 -28.84 11.15 28.22
N PHE A 287 -28.14 12.04 28.91
CA PHE A 287 -27.89 11.97 30.35
C PHE A 287 -28.62 13.14 31.01
N GLN A 288 -29.60 12.84 31.86
CA GLN A 288 -30.59 13.82 32.30
C GLN A 288 -30.71 13.89 33.82
N TYR A 289 -30.92 15.11 34.34
CA TYR A 289 -31.10 15.39 35.78
C TYR A 289 -32.28 16.32 36.03
N ARG A 290 -32.90 16.14 37.20
CA ARG A 290 -33.93 17.04 37.74
C ARG A 290 -33.79 17.15 39.26
N SER A 291 -34.26 18.26 39.82
CA SER A 291 -34.21 18.54 41.26
C SER A 291 -35.26 17.77 42.06
N SER A 292 -36.39 17.38 41.44
CA SER A 292 -37.46 16.63 42.09
C SER A 292 -38.21 15.76 41.08
N ALA A 293 -38.82 14.68 41.55
CA ALA A 293 -39.60 13.76 40.73
C ALA A 293 -40.81 14.41 40.04
N LYS A 294 -41.28 15.54 40.56
CA LYS A 294 -42.43 16.31 40.04
C LYS A 294 -42.04 17.40 39.04
N VAL A 295 -40.74 17.68 38.86
CA VAL A 295 -40.25 18.77 38.02
C VAL A 295 -39.75 18.24 36.66
N LYS A 296 -39.87 19.06 35.62
CA LYS A 296 -39.33 18.76 34.28
C LYS A 296 -37.81 18.56 34.33
N TRP A 297 -37.28 17.76 33.42
CA TRP A 297 -35.84 17.52 33.27
C TRP A 297 -35.13 18.82 32.89
N LYS A 298 -34.10 19.22 33.66
CA LYS A 298 -33.41 20.51 33.50
C LYS A 298 -32.07 20.39 32.79
N ASN A 299 -31.23 19.42 33.19
CA ASN A 299 -29.94 19.21 32.53
C ASN A 299 -30.07 18.05 31.54
N ASN A 300 -29.69 18.27 30.29
CA ASN A 300 -29.68 17.25 29.25
C ASN A 300 -28.33 17.28 28.53
N TYR A 301 -27.46 16.32 28.85
CA TYR A 301 -26.16 16.18 28.22
C TYR A 301 -26.22 15.12 27.12
N HIS A 302 -25.75 15.50 25.92
CA HIS A 302 -25.67 14.62 24.76
C HIS A 302 -24.23 14.22 24.47
N VAL A 303 -23.99 12.90 24.43
CA VAL A 303 -22.73 12.32 23.96
C VAL A 303 -22.84 12.06 22.46
N TYR A 304 -21.83 12.43 21.69
CA TYR A 304 -21.83 12.19 20.24
C TYR A 304 -21.27 10.79 19.96
N HIS A 305 -22.04 9.95 19.28
CA HIS A 305 -21.50 8.66 18.81
C HIS A 305 -20.73 8.85 17.52
N ARG A 306 -19.55 8.21 17.47
CA ARG A 306 -18.78 8.13 16.23
C ARG A 306 -19.61 7.31 15.23
N ARG A 307 -19.67 7.77 13.98
CA ARG A 307 -20.54 7.23 12.93
C ARG A 307 -20.12 5.81 12.46
N TRP A 308 -18.89 5.39 12.78
CA TRP A 308 -18.27 4.16 12.30
C TRP A 308 -17.38 3.50 13.37
N TRP A 309 -17.94 2.81 14.37
CA TRP A 309 -17.33 1.71 15.16
C TRP A 309 -18.44 0.96 15.90
#